data_AF-A0A023EDY8-F1
#
_entry.id   AF-A0A023EDY8-F1
#
_cell.length_a   1.000
_cell.length_b   1.000
_cell.length_c   1.000
_cell.angle_alpha   90.00
_cell.angle_beta   90.00
_cell.angle_gamma   90.00
#
_symmetry.space_group_name_H-M   'P 1'
#
loop_
_entity.id
_entity.type
_entity.pdbx_description
1 polymer ?
#
loop_
_entity_poly.entity_id
_entity_poly.type
_entity_poly.pdbx_seq_one_letter_code
_entity_poly.pdbx_strand_id
1 'polypeptide(L)'
;VRIYLLYGDEYTQKGFIYTHRSFRLERKESGKRGRKPGRKASTEKIDMKAKLERSRQSARECRARKKLRYQYLEELVSDREKAVFELRRELEKLHYWALEVDAGRFPEGLQQLLEELGALKQE
;
A
#
# COMPACT_ATOMS: atom_id res chain seq x y z
N VAL A 1 0.53 1.76 19.26
CA VAL A 1 -0.60 2.51 18.64
C VAL A 1 -0.27 3.98 18.33
N ARG A 2 0.64 4.67 19.04
CA ARG A 2 0.94 6.10 18.83
C ARG A 2 1.93 6.44 17.69
N ILE A 3 2.71 5.46 17.20
CA ILE A 3 3.75 5.66 16.18
C ILE A 3 3.15 5.79 14.76
N TYR A 4 2.08 5.04 14.45
CA TYR A 4 1.45 5.06 13.11
C TYR A 4 0.71 6.37 12.81
N LEU A 5 0.23 7.10 13.82
CA LEU A 5 -0.46 8.39 13.59
C LEU A 5 0.50 9.52 13.21
N LEU A 6 1.78 9.44 13.62
CA LEU A 6 2.79 10.43 13.24
C LEU A 6 3.38 10.14 11.84
N TYR A 7 3.49 8.86 11.47
CA TYR A 7 3.98 8.47 10.14
C TYR A 7 2.89 8.53 9.05
N GLY A 8 1.63 8.21 9.36
CA GLY A 8 0.54 8.22 8.36
C GLY A 8 0.28 9.59 7.72
N ASP A 9 0.43 10.68 8.49
CA ASP A 9 0.20 12.04 7.99
C ASP A 9 1.35 12.51 7.08
N GLU A 10 2.61 12.17 7.42
CA GLU A 10 3.78 12.52 6.61
C GLU A 10 3.82 11.83 5.24
N TYR A 11 3.47 10.55 5.15
CA TYR A 11 3.47 9.83 3.86
C TYR A 11 2.32 10.30 2.95
N THR A 12 1.18 10.66 3.54
CA THR A 12 0.05 11.26 2.81
C THR A 12 0.44 12.63 2.26
N GLN A 13 1.13 13.46 3.05
CA GLN A 13 1.65 14.77 2.60
C GLN A 13 2.79 14.64 1.58
N LYS A 14 3.77 13.76 1.79
CA LYS A 14 4.86 13.50 0.81
C LYS A 14 4.32 12.95 -0.50
N GLY A 15 3.34 12.04 -0.46
CA GLY A 15 2.63 11.53 -1.62
C GLY A 15 1.85 12.62 -2.38
N PHE A 16 1.25 13.57 -1.64
CA PHE A 16 0.57 14.75 -2.21
C PHE A 16 1.56 15.70 -2.89
N ILE A 17 2.71 15.99 -2.27
CA ILE A 17 3.76 16.86 -2.82
C ILE A 17 4.39 16.23 -4.08
N TYR A 18 4.71 14.94 -4.07
CA TYR A 18 5.31 14.27 -5.22
C TYR A 18 4.37 14.23 -6.43
N THR A 19 3.08 13.94 -6.20
CA THR A 19 2.10 13.97 -7.31
C THR A 19 1.76 15.37 -7.80
N HIS A 20 1.77 16.39 -6.94
CA HIS A 20 1.58 17.77 -7.38
C HIS A 20 2.79 18.31 -8.16
N ARG A 21 4.02 17.89 -7.81
CA ARG A 21 5.26 18.24 -8.53
C ARG A 21 5.33 17.60 -9.92
N SER A 22 4.94 16.33 -10.07
CA SER A 22 4.84 15.68 -11.39
C SER A 22 3.73 16.29 -12.27
N PHE A 23 2.56 16.62 -11.71
CA PHE A 23 1.46 17.21 -12.47
C PHE A 23 1.76 18.63 -13.00
N ARG A 24 2.66 19.37 -12.33
CA ARG A 24 3.10 20.70 -12.78
C ARG A 24 4.03 20.63 -14.01
N LEU A 25 4.78 19.55 -14.19
CA LEU A 25 5.71 19.38 -15.32
C LEU A 25 5.01 18.97 -16.64
N GLU A 26 3.79 18.42 -16.59
CA GLU A 26 3.03 17.98 -17.78
C GLU A 26 2.12 19.04 -18.41
N ARG A 27 1.95 20.24 -17.81
CA ARG A 27 1.26 21.34 -18.49
C ARG A 27 2.20 21.98 -19.52
N LYS A 28 2.40 21.31 -20.65
CA LYS A 28 2.84 21.97 -21.88
C LYS A 28 1.61 22.56 -22.58
N GLU A 29 1.66 23.87 -22.69
CA GLU A 29 0.70 24.81 -23.27
C GLU A 29 0.05 24.31 -24.57
N SER A 30 -1.23 23.92 -24.51
CA SER A 30 -2.03 23.67 -25.72
C SER A 30 -2.53 25.01 -26.26
N GLY A 31 -1.73 25.56 -27.18
CA GLY A 31 -2.02 26.81 -27.88
C GLY A 31 -3.41 26.81 -28.51
N LYS A 32 -4.23 27.79 -28.11
CA LYS A 32 -5.51 28.11 -28.75
C LYS A 32 -5.23 28.77 -30.11
N ARG A 33 -5.04 27.98 -31.17
CA ARG A 33 -5.04 28.51 -32.55
C ARG A 33 -6.45 28.45 -33.15
N GLY A 34 -7.02 29.65 -33.33
CA GLY A 34 -7.97 30.03 -34.38
C GLY A 34 -9.19 29.13 -34.63
N ARG A 35 -10.38 29.58 -34.20
CA ARG A 35 -11.65 29.09 -34.76
C ARG A 35 -12.42 30.26 -35.39
N LYS A 36 -12.68 30.18 -36.70
CA LYS A 36 -13.45 31.17 -37.48
C LYS A 36 -14.89 31.28 -36.94
N PRO A 37 -15.45 32.49 -36.75
CA PRO A 37 -16.80 32.66 -36.24
C PRO A 37 -17.82 32.48 -37.37
N GLY A 38 -18.58 31.40 -37.34
CA GLY A 38 -19.73 31.23 -38.22
C GLY A 38 -20.13 29.78 -38.43
N ARG A 39 -21.34 29.43 -37.98
CA ARG A 39 -22.17 28.30 -38.43
C ARG A 39 -22.16 26.91 -37.77
N LYS A 40 -21.46 26.61 -36.65
CA LYS A 40 -21.61 25.27 -35.97
C LYS A 40 -21.73 25.28 -34.44
N ALA A 41 -22.26 26.35 -33.85
CA ALA A 41 -22.23 26.54 -32.40
C ALA A 41 -22.95 25.45 -31.57
N SER A 42 -23.97 24.75 -32.09
CA SER A 42 -24.67 23.68 -31.35
C SER A 42 -23.88 22.37 -31.30
N THR A 43 -23.38 21.88 -32.44
CA THR A 43 -22.55 20.65 -32.52
C THR A 43 -21.21 20.83 -31.81
N GLU A 44 -20.60 22.02 -31.88
CA GLU A 44 -19.36 22.32 -31.16
C GLU A 44 -19.54 22.37 -29.65
N LYS A 45 -20.68 22.87 -29.15
CA LYS A 45 -21.01 22.86 -27.72
C LYS A 45 -21.20 21.43 -27.19
N ILE A 46 -21.82 20.56 -27.99
CA ILE A 46 -21.99 19.13 -27.64
C ILE A 46 -20.63 18.42 -27.59
N ASP A 47 -19.74 18.65 -28.58
CA ASP A 47 -18.39 18.09 -28.59
C ASP A 47 -17.54 18.62 -27.41
N MET A 48 -17.66 19.90 -27.07
CA MET A 48 -16.98 20.48 -25.90
C MET A 48 -17.47 19.87 -24.59
N LYS A 49 -18.78 19.67 -24.42
CA LYS A 49 -19.36 19.00 -23.24
C LYS A 49 -18.87 17.55 -23.13
N ALA A 50 -18.85 16.83 -24.26
CA ALA A 50 -18.37 15.45 -24.31
C ALA A 50 -16.86 15.33 -24.00
N LYS A 51 -16.03 16.25 -24.53
CA LYS A 51 -14.60 16.33 -24.21
C LYS A 51 -14.34 16.62 -22.73
N LEU A 52 -15.09 17.55 -22.15
CA LEU A 52 -14.96 17.89 -20.74
C LEU A 52 -15.34 16.70 -19.84
N GLU A 53 -16.41 15.98 -20.19
CA GLU A 53 -16.84 14.81 -19.42
C GLU A 53 -15.85 13.65 -19.54
N ARG A 54 -15.27 13.40 -20.73
CA ARG A 54 -14.16 12.44 -20.88
C ARG A 54 -12.96 12.80 -20.02
N SER A 55 -12.53 14.07 -20.01
CA SER A 55 -11.41 14.52 -19.18
C SER A 55 -11.69 14.33 -17.69
N ARG A 56 -12.91 14.65 -17.24
CA ARG A 56 -13.35 14.40 -15.85
C ARG A 56 -13.33 12.93 -15.51
N GLN A 57 -13.85 12.07 -16.41
CA GLN A 57 -13.88 10.63 -16.21
C GLN A 57 -12.47 10.05 -16.11
N SER A 58 -11.56 10.41 -17.03
CA SER A 58 -10.16 10.00 -16.95
C SER A 58 -9.48 10.45 -15.64
N ALA A 59 -9.81 11.65 -15.15
CA ALA A 59 -9.30 12.13 -13.86
C ALA A 59 -9.84 11.32 -12.67
N ARG A 60 -11.13 10.94 -12.69
CA ARG A 60 -11.74 10.06 -11.67
C ARG A 60 -11.09 8.68 -11.68
N GLU A 61 -10.95 8.08 -12.84
CA GLU A 61 -10.29 6.78 -13.02
C GLU A 61 -8.84 6.81 -12.55
N CYS A 62 -8.10 7.89 -12.84
CA CYS A 62 -6.73 8.05 -12.34
C CYS A 62 -6.69 8.01 -10.81
N ARG A 63 -7.61 8.71 -10.13
CA ARG A 63 -7.71 8.70 -8.66
C ARG A 63 -8.08 7.32 -8.13
N ALA A 64 -9.08 6.67 -8.74
CA ALA A 64 -9.51 5.33 -8.35
C ALA A 64 -8.37 4.31 -8.49
N ARG A 65 -7.65 4.33 -9.62
CA ARG A 65 -6.47 3.48 -9.85
C ARG A 65 -5.37 3.73 -8.82
N LYS A 66 -5.07 5.01 -8.51
CA LYS A 66 -4.06 5.35 -7.51
C LYS A 66 -4.45 4.85 -6.12
N LYS A 67 -5.74 4.96 -5.74
CA LYS A 67 -6.25 4.43 -4.47
C LYS A 67 -6.09 2.92 -4.39
N LEU A 68 -6.55 2.18 -5.41
CA LEU A 68 -6.41 0.72 -5.47
C LEU A 68 -4.94 0.28 -5.41
N ARG A 69 -4.05 0.97 -6.12
CA ARG A 69 -2.62 0.67 -6.11
C ARG A 69 -2.01 0.82 -4.71
N TYR A 70 -2.34 1.90 -4.00
CA TYR A 70 -1.80 2.11 -2.66
C TYR A 70 -2.41 1.16 -1.63
N GLN A 71 -3.70 0.86 -1.75
CA GLN A 71 -4.34 -0.15 -0.91
C GLN A 71 -3.62 -1.51 -1.04
N TYR A 72 -3.36 -1.97 -2.27
CA TYR A 72 -2.63 -3.21 -2.48
C TYR A 72 -1.22 -3.19 -1.89
N LEU A 73 -0.48 -2.09 -2.06
CA LEU A 73 0.86 -1.97 -1.48
C LEU A 73 0.83 -1.93 0.06
N GLU A 74 -0.18 -1.28 0.64
CA GLU A 74 -0.39 -1.25 2.08
C GLU A 74 -0.70 -2.64 2.64
N GLU A 75 -1.59 -3.38 2.00
CA GLU A 75 -1.91 -4.78 2.34
C GLU A 75 -0.65 -5.66 2.28
N LEU A 76 0.13 -5.58 1.19
CA LEU A 76 1.39 -6.33 1.06
C LEU A 76 2.41 -6.02 2.16
N VAL A 77 2.57 -4.74 2.51
CA VAL A 77 3.50 -4.32 3.57
C VAL A 77 3.01 -4.81 4.92
N SER A 78 1.72 -4.64 5.22
CA SER A 78 1.09 -5.09 6.46
C SER A 78 1.26 -6.60 6.66
N ASP A 79 0.99 -7.39 5.62
CA ASP A 79 1.13 -8.85 5.68
C ASP A 79 2.58 -9.28 5.94
N ARG A 80 3.54 -8.60 5.31
CA ARG A 80 4.96 -8.86 5.53
C ARG A 80 5.42 -8.45 6.92
N GLU A 81 4.96 -7.31 7.43
CA GLU A 81 5.25 -6.86 8.80
C GLU A 81 4.72 -7.86 9.82
N LYS A 82 3.49 -8.36 9.62
CA LYS A 82 2.88 -9.39 10.47
C LYS A 82 3.69 -10.68 10.46
N ALA A 83 4.08 -11.18 9.29
CA ALA A 83 4.91 -12.38 9.18
C ALA A 83 6.28 -12.22 9.87
N VAL A 84 6.92 -11.06 9.71
CA VAL A 84 8.19 -10.75 10.40
C VAL A 84 8.01 -10.72 11.91
N PHE A 85 6.90 -10.15 12.40
CA PHE A 85 6.61 -10.11 13.82
C PHE A 85 6.39 -11.50 14.41
N GLU A 86 5.62 -12.36 13.73
CA GLU A 86 5.39 -13.75 14.14
C GLU A 86 6.70 -14.54 14.19
N LEU A 87 7.53 -14.46 13.14
CA LEU A 87 8.83 -15.13 13.10
C LEU A 87 9.79 -14.65 14.19
N ARG A 88 9.81 -13.34 14.49
CA ARG A 88 10.64 -12.80 15.58
C ARG A 88 10.21 -13.34 16.94
N ARG A 89 8.90 -13.41 17.19
CA ARG A 89 8.34 -13.98 18.42
C ARG A 89 8.71 -15.46 18.56
N GLU A 90 8.62 -16.24 17.48
CA GLU A 90 9.02 -17.65 17.48
C GLU A 90 10.53 -17.81 17.75
N LEU A 91 11.36 -17.00 17.09
CA LEU A 91 12.81 -17.02 17.29
C LEU A 91 13.19 -16.68 18.73
N GLU A 92 12.54 -15.67 19.33
CA GLU A 92 12.78 -15.28 20.72
C GLU A 92 12.37 -16.39 21.69
N LYS A 93 11.23 -17.05 21.45
CA LYS A 93 10.79 -18.23 22.21
C LYS A 93 11.83 -19.35 22.14
N LEU A 94 12.32 -19.70 20.94
CA LEU A 94 13.31 -20.75 20.76
C LEU A 94 14.66 -20.40 21.39
N HIS A 95 15.07 -19.14 21.29
CA HIS A 95 16.28 -18.66 21.94
C HIS A 95 16.19 -18.78 23.47
N TYR A 96 15.06 -18.37 24.06
CA TYR A 96 14.81 -18.53 25.48
C TYR A 96 14.81 -20.02 25.89
N TRP A 97 14.17 -20.89 25.11
CA TRP A 97 14.19 -22.33 25.37
C TRP A 97 15.59 -22.94 25.30
N ALA A 98 16.42 -22.51 24.35
CA ALA A 98 17.80 -22.96 24.26
C ALA A 98 18.57 -22.61 25.55
N LEU A 99 18.41 -21.39 26.07
CA LEU A 99 19.04 -20.98 27.33
C LEU A 99 18.56 -21.80 28.55
N GLU A 100 17.26 -22.12 28.61
CA GLU A 100 16.71 -22.97 29.67
C GLU A 100 17.28 -24.39 29.61
N VAL A 101 17.31 -24.98 28.41
CA VAL A 101 17.86 -26.33 28.17
C VAL A 101 19.35 -26.38 28.48
N ASP A 102 20.13 -25.39 28.05
CA ASP A 102 21.56 -25.27 28.37
C ASP A 102 21.80 -25.18 29.88
N ALA A 103 20.85 -24.60 30.62
CA ALA A 103 20.87 -24.52 32.08
C ALA A 103 20.29 -25.78 32.77
N GLY A 104 19.99 -26.84 32.01
CA GLY A 104 19.43 -28.10 32.50
C GLY A 104 17.96 -28.02 32.92
N ARG A 105 17.25 -26.94 32.57
CA ARG A 105 15.82 -26.76 32.82
C ARG A 105 15.02 -27.19 31.60
N PHE A 106 13.81 -27.70 31.83
CA PHE A 106 12.91 -28.11 30.76
C PHE A 106 11.82 -27.05 30.57
N PRO A 107 11.88 -26.23 29.50
CA PRO A 107 10.93 -25.13 29.32
C PRO A 107 9.51 -25.63 29.03
N GLU A 108 8.53 -24.89 29.56
CA GLU A 108 7.11 -25.22 29.42
C GLU A 108 6.66 -25.20 27.96
N GLY A 109 5.94 -26.25 27.54
CA GLY A 109 5.47 -26.42 26.15
C GLY A 109 6.49 -27.06 25.20
N LEU A 110 7.74 -27.31 25.63
CA LEU A 110 8.73 -28.02 24.81
C LEU A 110 8.30 -29.47 24.52
N GLN A 111 7.71 -30.15 25.51
CA GLN A 111 7.19 -31.52 25.34
C GLN A 111 6.14 -31.58 24.23
N GLN A 112 5.17 -30.65 24.26
CA GLN A 112 4.10 -30.56 23.27
C GLN A 112 4.66 -30.29 21.87
N LEU A 113 5.65 -29.40 21.75
CA LEU A 113 6.32 -29.15 20.47
C LEU A 113 7.02 -30.43 19.94
N LEU A 114 7.69 -31.19 20.81
CA LEU A 114 8.37 -32.42 20.42
C LEU A 114 7.38 -33.53 20.00
N GLU A 115 6.21 -33.60 20.65
CA GLU A 115 5.10 -34.47 20.26
C GLU A 115 4.53 -34.06 18.89
N GLU A 116 4.29 -32.76 18.67
CA GLU A 116 3.82 -32.21 17.39
C GLU A 116 4.82 -32.46 16.24
N LEU A 117 6.12 -32.38 16.52
CA LEU A 117 7.18 -32.65 15.55
C LEU A 117 7.41 -34.15 15.29
N GLY A 118 6.71 -35.04 16.01
CA GLY A 118 6.87 -36.49 15.88
C GLY A 118 8.22 -37.02 16.39
N ALA A 119 8.92 -36.23 17.20
CA ALA A 119 10.24 -36.56 17.75
C ALA A 119 10.15 -37.48 18.99
N LEU A 120 8.97 -37.60 19.60
CA LEU A 120 8.69 -38.55 20.68
C LEU A 120 7.97 -39.79 20.10
N LYS A 121 8.74 -40.73 19.56
CA LYS A 121 8.25 -42.12 19.45
C LYS A 121 8.21 -42.70 20.86
N GLN A 122 7.01 -43.02 21.33
CA GLN A 122 6.82 -43.94 22.45
C GLN A 122 7.35 -45.32 22.01
N GLU A 123 8.40 -45.81 22.69
CA GLU A 123 8.70 -47.25 22.77
C GLU A 123 7.79 -47.92 23.80
#